data_AF-A0A495VZ35-F1
#
_entry.id   AF-A0A495VZ35-F1
#
_cell.length_a   1.000
_cell.length_b   1.000
_cell.length_c   1.000
_cell.angle_alpha   90.00
_cell.angle_beta   90.00
_cell.angle_gamma   90.00
#
_symmetry.space_group_name_H-M   'P 1'
#
loop_
_entity.id
_entity.type
_entity.pdbx_description
1 polymer ?
#
loop_
_entity_poly.entity_id
_entity_poly.type
_entity_poly.pdbx_seq_one_letter_code
_entity_poly.pdbx_strand_id
1 'polypeptide(L)'
;MTNVARLRGKHLAVLNWRDVRHPQAGGAEWYLHHIARRWVGAGVRVTWLTARPEALPAHEVIDGVDVVRAGGALSVYPAVAWRLLRERGRFDAIVDCQNGIPFFAPLFAGGSVPVVQVVHHVHQEQFADRFSPPMAAVGRFLEGPVARRVYGRRLTVAVSPSTRTRLRQRLGWRGPICIVPNGTAAPAGATAPRAPDPTITVVSRLVPHKRLDLLLSALPPVAARLPGLRVDVVGDGVELPRLRDLAARLGLHGVVTFHGRQPDAVRDGLLDRAWLTACTSAGEGWGCSIVEAAGRGVPCLAVDAPGVRDSVIHGRTGRLVADADDLPAALVDLLTDLADPGTAAAFADRCRAWAGCFTWERSAELLAGVLVQEAAGQRTGCRRTARPDIATVVRCAPGVAPGVGRLRATDEVATHRDGTTTVLLAGCDDFDAPRVVARLGLTVERVRLADRYDLLSGPAGLPARLAPADEEARRA
;
A
#
# COMPACT_ATOMS: atom_id res chain seq x y z
N MET A 1 16.86 -14.06 13.12
CA MET A 1 15.51 -14.21 13.71
C MET A 1 14.62 -13.13 13.10
N THR A 2 13.47 -13.48 12.53
CA THR A 2 12.60 -12.49 11.86
C THR A 2 11.86 -11.61 12.88
N ASN A 3 11.30 -10.48 12.44
CA ASN A 3 10.58 -9.59 13.35
C ASN A 3 9.26 -10.19 13.80
N VAL A 4 8.55 -10.92 12.93
CA VAL A 4 7.33 -11.64 13.33
C VAL A 4 7.64 -12.67 14.41
N ALA A 5 8.77 -13.39 14.30
CA ALA A 5 9.19 -14.35 15.32
C ALA A 5 9.44 -13.68 16.69
N ARG A 6 9.91 -12.42 16.72
CA ARG A 6 10.10 -11.64 17.96
C ARG A 6 8.78 -11.28 18.65
N LEU A 7 7.66 -11.34 17.94
CA LEU A 7 6.32 -11.09 18.47
C LEU A 7 5.63 -12.36 18.96
N ARG A 8 6.22 -13.56 18.78
CA ARG A 8 5.60 -14.82 19.22
C ARG A 8 5.24 -14.79 20.70
N GLY A 9 4.03 -15.25 21.03
CA GLY A 9 3.48 -15.25 22.39
C GLY A 9 2.99 -13.88 22.88
N LYS A 10 3.13 -12.82 22.07
CA LYS A 10 2.61 -11.49 22.39
C LYS A 10 1.13 -11.37 22.06
N HIS A 11 0.44 -10.49 22.78
CA HIS A 11 -0.94 -10.11 22.53
C HIS A 11 -1.02 -8.70 21.94
N LEU A 12 -1.37 -8.60 20.67
CA LEU A 12 -1.48 -7.33 19.96
C LEU A 12 -2.95 -6.92 19.79
N ALA A 13 -3.21 -5.61 19.88
CA ALA A 13 -4.49 -5.03 19.46
C ALA A 13 -4.37 -4.38 18.08
N VAL A 14 -5.32 -4.63 17.20
CA VAL A 14 -5.50 -3.90 15.94
C VAL A 14 -6.77 -3.07 16.07
N LEU A 15 -6.65 -1.75 15.93
CA LEU A 15 -7.78 -0.84 15.97
C LEU A 15 -8.09 -0.40 14.56
N ASN A 16 -9.25 -0.78 14.04
CA ASN A 16 -9.71 -0.30 12.74
C ASN A 16 -11.23 -0.11 12.75
N TRP A 17 -11.71 0.89 12.03
CA TRP A 17 -13.13 1.24 12.03
C TRP A 17 -14.03 0.10 11.53
N ARG A 18 -13.50 -0.75 10.64
CA ARG A 18 -14.17 -1.94 10.09
C ARG A 18 -13.28 -3.18 10.26
N ASP A 19 -13.89 -4.35 10.24
CA ASP A 19 -13.23 -5.61 9.92
C ASP A 19 -13.59 -6.08 8.51
N VAL A 20 -13.00 -7.20 8.07
CA VAL A 20 -13.17 -7.75 6.72
C VAL A 20 -14.58 -8.26 6.40
N ARG A 21 -15.43 -8.54 7.40
CA ARG A 21 -16.85 -8.89 7.18
C ARG A 21 -17.75 -7.69 7.04
N HIS A 22 -17.27 -6.48 7.35
CA HIS A 22 -18.09 -5.28 7.25
C HIS A 22 -18.54 -5.06 5.79
N PRO A 23 -19.82 -4.72 5.51
CA PRO A 23 -20.31 -4.56 4.13
C PRO A 23 -19.56 -3.52 3.28
N GLN A 24 -18.97 -2.54 3.98
CA GLN A 24 -18.14 -1.47 3.41
C GLN A 24 -16.63 -1.70 3.57
N ALA A 25 -16.19 -2.92 3.88
CA ALA A 25 -14.77 -3.24 3.95
C ALA A 25 -14.08 -2.96 2.60
N GLY A 26 -12.84 -2.47 2.67
CA GLY A 26 -12.01 -2.18 1.50
C GLY A 26 -10.56 -2.60 1.72
N GLY A 27 -9.66 -2.03 0.92
CA GLY A 27 -8.25 -2.43 0.92
C GLY A 27 -7.51 -2.21 2.26
N ALA A 28 -7.94 -1.24 3.07
CA ALA A 28 -7.32 -0.98 4.37
C ALA A 28 -7.63 -2.10 5.39
N GLU A 29 -8.88 -2.57 5.42
CA GLU A 29 -9.28 -3.72 6.24
C GLU A 29 -8.53 -4.98 5.80
N TRP A 30 -8.50 -5.25 4.49
CA TRP A 30 -7.79 -6.42 3.96
C TRP A 30 -6.28 -6.36 4.21
N TYR A 31 -5.66 -5.18 4.13
CA TYR A 31 -4.24 -5.01 4.46
C TYR A 31 -3.90 -5.48 5.87
N LEU A 32 -4.63 -4.97 6.87
CA LEU A 32 -4.37 -5.35 8.26
C LEU A 32 -4.74 -6.80 8.52
N HIS A 33 -5.78 -7.32 7.87
CA HIS A 33 -6.19 -8.73 8.02
C HIS A 33 -5.15 -9.70 7.46
N HIS A 34 -4.61 -9.42 6.27
CA HIS A 34 -3.55 -10.25 5.67
C HIS A 34 -2.28 -10.28 6.53
N ILE A 35 -1.93 -9.16 7.17
CA ILE A 35 -0.80 -9.09 8.10
C ILE A 35 -1.14 -9.83 9.42
N ALA A 36 -2.30 -9.55 10.01
CA ALA A 36 -2.75 -10.15 11.26
C ALA A 36 -2.82 -11.68 11.17
N ARG A 37 -3.37 -12.24 10.09
CA ARG A 37 -3.41 -13.68 9.84
C ARG A 37 -2.00 -14.32 9.84
N ARG A 38 -1.00 -13.62 9.31
CA ARG A 38 0.40 -14.09 9.29
C ARG A 38 1.03 -14.05 10.68
N TRP A 39 0.73 -13.02 11.45
CA TRP A 39 1.15 -12.95 12.86
C TRP A 39 0.50 -14.07 13.68
N VAL A 40 -0.80 -14.32 13.49
CA VAL A 40 -1.51 -15.45 14.12
C VAL A 40 -0.84 -16.77 13.77
N GLY A 41 -0.56 -17.01 12.49
CA GLY A 41 0.15 -18.22 12.03
C GLY A 41 1.55 -18.39 12.66
N ALA A 42 2.18 -17.31 13.12
CA ALA A 42 3.47 -17.34 13.80
C ALA A 42 3.39 -17.48 15.34
N GLY A 43 2.18 -17.59 15.88
CA GLY A 43 1.91 -17.74 17.32
C GLY A 43 1.72 -16.40 18.07
N VAL A 44 1.34 -15.33 17.37
CA VAL A 44 0.96 -14.04 17.97
C VAL A 44 -0.55 -14.04 18.21
N ARG A 45 -1.00 -13.62 19.40
CA ARG A 45 -2.43 -13.41 19.65
C ARG A 45 -2.82 -12.02 19.13
N VAL A 46 -3.82 -11.94 18.26
CA VAL A 46 -4.30 -10.67 17.71
C VAL A 46 -5.77 -10.48 18.06
N THR A 47 -6.10 -9.37 18.72
CA THR A 47 -7.48 -8.91 18.92
C THR A 47 -7.75 -7.68 18.05
N TRP A 48 -8.78 -7.74 17.23
CA TRP A 48 -9.23 -6.66 16.35
C TRP A 48 -10.42 -5.95 16.99
N LEU A 49 -10.28 -4.66 17.28
CA LEU A 49 -11.34 -3.83 17.85
C LEU A 49 -11.96 -2.95 16.77
N THR A 50 -13.27 -3.05 16.58
CA THR A 50 -13.96 -2.42 15.45
C THR A 50 -15.42 -2.06 15.73
N ALA A 51 -16.06 -1.33 14.81
CA ALA A 51 -17.49 -0.98 14.90
C ALA A 51 -18.37 -2.19 14.58
N ARG A 52 -19.56 -2.25 15.19
CA ARG A 52 -20.53 -3.31 14.96
C ARG A 52 -21.63 -2.86 13.98
N PRO A 53 -21.68 -3.43 12.76
CA PRO A 53 -22.88 -3.36 11.94
C PRO A 53 -23.95 -4.29 12.53
N GLU A 54 -25.23 -3.94 12.40
CA GLU A 54 -26.35 -4.64 13.06
C GLU A 54 -26.39 -6.14 12.75
N ALA A 55 -26.07 -6.51 11.51
CA ALA A 55 -26.13 -7.88 11.01
C ALA A 55 -24.97 -8.79 11.49
N LEU A 56 -23.95 -8.27 12.18
CA LEU A 56 -22.78 -9.06 12.59
C LEU A 56 -22.75 -9.32 14.11
N PRO A 57 -22.22 -10.48 14.53
CA PRO A 57 -22.05 -10.79 15.94
C PRO A 57 -21.03 -9.85 16.59
N ALA A 58 -21.22 -9.59 17.89
CA ALA A 58 -20.33 -8.73 18.68
C ALA A 58 -18.90 -9.31 18.82
N HIS A 59 -18.75 -10.63 18.67
CA HIS A 59 -17.47 -11.33 18.74
C HIS A 59 -17.45 -12.46 17.71
N GLU A 60 -16.35 -12.60 16.99
CA GLU A 60 -16.14 -13.63 15.97
C GLU A 60 -14.63 -13.87 15.82
N VAL A 61 -14.23 -15.12 15.55
CA VAL A 61 -12.84 -15.43 15.20
C VAL A 61 -12.76 -15.62 13.68
N ILE A 62 -11.93 -14.82 13.00
CA ILE A 62 -11.76 -14.86 11.54
C ILE A 62 -10.29 -15.13 11.23
N ASP A 63 -10.00 -16.26 10.58
CA ASP A 63 -8.62 -16.70 10.30
C ASP A 63 -7.71 -16.70 11.54
N GLY A 64 -8.30 -17.00 12.71
CA GLY A 64 -7.64 -16.99 14.03
C GLY A 64 -7.45 -15.62 14.67
N VAL A 65 -7.89 -14.53 14.03
CA VAL A 65 -7.95 -13.18 14.62
C VAL A 65 -9.23 -13.05 15.46
N ASP A 66 -9.09 -12.66 16.73
CA ASP A 66 -10.20 -12.39 17.65
C ASP A 66 -10.82 -11.02 17.32
N VAL A 67 -11.93 -11.00 16.59
CA VAL A 67 -12.64 -9.78 16.20
C VAL A 67 -13.70 -9.44 17.24
N VAL A 68 -13.55 -8.29 17.87
CA VAL A 68 -14.54 -7.76 18.82
C VAL A 68 -15.12 -6.45 18.31
N ARG A 69 -16.44 -6.46 18.10
CA ARG A 69 -17.22 -5.39 17.53
C ARG A 69 -18.02 -4.68 18.62
N ALA A 70 -17.83 -3.37 18.77
CA ALA A 70 -18.53 -2.56 19.76
C ALA A 70 -18.84 -1.16 19.22
N GLY A 71 -20.01 -0.64 19.61
CA GLY A 71 -20.51 0.64 19.09
C GLY A 71 -20.85 0.62 17.60
N GLY A 72 -21.29 1.76 17.08
CA GLY A 72 -21.55 2.00 15.66
C GLY A 72 -20.56 3.02 15.10
N ALA A 73 -21.00 3.79 14.10
CA ALA A 73 -20.14 4.65 13.31
C ALA A 73 -19.28 5.64 14.12
N LEU A 74 -19.82 6.21 15.19
CA LEU A 74 -19.09 7.16 16.06
C LEU A 74 -18.89 6.62 17.48
N SER A 75 -19.80 5.77 17.97
CA SER A 75 -19.68 5.20 19.32
C SER A 75 -18.61 4.12 19.44
N VAL A 76 -18.01 3.67 18.33
CA VAL A 76 -16.82 2.80 18.35
C VAL A 76 -15.64 3.48 19.05
N TYR A 77 -15.43 4.80 18.86
CA TYR A 77 -14.31 5.53 19.46
C TYR A 77 -14.34 5.50 21.00
N PRO A 78 -15.43 5.94 21.68
CA PRO A 78 -15.52 5.83 23.13
C PRO A 78 -15.55 4.38 23.63
N ALA A 79 -16.14 3.44 22.88
CA ALA A 79 -16.14 2.02 23.25
C ALA A 79 -14.72 1.43 23.28
N VAL A 80 -13.91 1.72 22.26
CA VAL A 80 -12.51 1.31 22.19
C VAL A 80 -11.69 2.01 23.27
N ALA A 81 -11.88 3.32 23.47
CA ALA A 81 -11.18 4.06 24.53
C ALA A 81 -11.47 3.47 25.92
N TRP A 82 -12.75 3.21 26.24
CA TRP A 82 -13.16 2.60 27.51
C TRP A 82 -12.55 1.20 27.68
N ARG A 83 -12.53 0.40 26.62
CA ARG A 83 -11.90 -0.93 26.67
C ARG A 83 -10.40 -0.85 26.92
N LEU A 84 -9.69 0.04 26.22
CA LEU A 84 -8.25 0.24 26.43
C LEU A 84 -7.95 0.71 27.85
N LEU A 85 -8.82 1.52 28.46
CA LEU A 85 -8.71 1.93 29.86
C LEU A 85 -8.96 0.78 30.84
N ARG A 86 -10.00 -0.03 30.60
CA ARG A 86 -10.39 -1.15 31.47
C ARG A 86 -9.41 -2.32 31.38
N GLU A 87 -8.86 -2.55 30.19
CA GLU A 87 -7.95 -3.67 29.88
C GLU A 87 -6.50 -3.20 29.77
N ARG A 88 -6.12 -2.16 30.53
CA ARG A 88 -4.73 -1.68 30.58
C ARG A 88 -3.78 -2.81 30.95
N GLY A 89 -2.68 -2.92 30.20
CA GLY A 89 -1.69 -3.99 30.38
C GLY A 89 -2.05 -5.32 29.72
N ARG A 90 -3.25 -5.47 29.13
CA ARG A 90 -3.63 -6.68 28.38
C ARG A 90 -2.87 -6.84 27.07
N PHE A 91 -2.54 -5.72 26.41
CA PHE A 91 -1.90 -5.72 25.10
C PHE A 91 -0.42 -5.35 25.22
N ASP A 92 0.44 -6.15 24.58
CA ASP A 92 1.87 -5.89 24.47
C ASP A 92 2.19 -4.78 23.45
N ALA A 93 1.34 -4.59 22.44
CA ALA A 93 1.42 -3.47 21.49
C ALA A 93 0.08 -3.22 20.79
N ILE A 94 -0.06 -2.04 20.20
CA ILE A 94 -1.26 -1.61 19.47
C ILE A 94 -0.88 -1.08 18.08
N VAL A 95 -1.61 -1.56 17.08
CA VAL A 95 -1.65 -0.97 15.73
C VAL A 95 -2.93 -0.13 15.63
N ASP A 96 -2.77 1.18 15.45
CA ASP A 96 -3.88 2.12 15.33
C ASP A 96 -4.03 2.55 13.87
N CYS A 97 -5.09 2.08 13.21
CA CYS A 97 -5.33 2.35 11.81
C CYS A 97 -6.01 3.70 11.61
N GLN A 98 -5.42 4.54 10.76
CA GLN A 98 -5.97 5.83 10.37
C GLN A 98 -6.54 5.75 8.94
N ASN A 99 -7.86 5.58 8.86
CA ASN A 99 -8.67 5.74 7.65
C ASN A 99 -9.56 6.99 7.80
N GLY A 100 -8.92 8.13 8.05
CA GLY A 100 -9.55 9.39 8.46
C GLY A 100 -9.20 9.74 9.91
N ILE A 101 -10.10 9.48 10.85
CA ILE A 101 -9.90 9.78 12.28
C ILE A 101 -9.30 8.56 13.00
N PRO A 102 -8.12 8.67 13.64
CA PRO A 102 -7.51 7.58 14.41
C PRO A 102 -8.22 7.36 15.76
N PHE A 103 -7.94 6.25 16.44
CA PHE A 103 -8.57 5.94 17.73
C PHE A 103 -7.99 6.71 18.93
N PHE A 104 -6.91 7.46 18.72
CA PHE A 104 -6.17 8.15 19.78
C PHE A 104 -5.70 7.20 20.88
N ALA A 105 -5.38 5.94 20.53
CA ALA A 105 -4.97 4.90 21.45
C ALA A 105 -3.87 5.29 22.46
N PRO A 106 -2.87 6.13 22.13
CA PRO A 106 -1.85 6.56 23.09
C PRO A 106 -2.39 7.29 24.32
N LEU A 107 -3.60 7.86 24.25
CA LEU A 107 -4.25 8.54 25.37
C LEU A 107 -4.86 7.55 26.39
N PHE A 108 -5.14 6.32 25.97
CA PHE A 108 -5.93 5.36 26.74
C PHE A 108 -5.15 4.10 27.14
N ALA A 109 -4.26 3.62 26.27
CA ALA A 109 -3.54 2.36 26.42
C ALA A 109 -2.50 2.32 27.56
N GLY A 110 -2.10 3.48 28.08
CA GLY A 110 -1.02 3.60 29.07
C GLY A 110 0.34 3.91 28.44
N GLY A 111 1.21 4.59 29.18
CA GLY A 111 2.46 5.16 28.64
C GLY A 111 3.53 4.14 28.22
N SER A 112 3.43 2.89 28.71
CA SER A 112 4.37 1.80 28.47
C SER A 112 4.00 0.90 27.29
N VAL A 113 2.80 1.06 26.72
CA VAL A 113 2.34 0.25 25.59
C VAL A 113 2.82 0.91 24.28
N PRO A 114 3.60 0.21 23.44
CA PRO A 114 3.96 0.69 22.11
C PRO A 114 2.72 0.79 21.23
N VAL A 115 2.53 1.97 20.65
CA VAL A 115 1.43 2.26 19.71
C VAL A 115 2.05 2.74 18.41
N VAL A 116 1.79 2.00 17.33
CA VAL A 116 2.20 2.35 15.97
C VAL A 116 0.97 2.73 15.17
N GLN A 117 1.00 3.89 14.55
CA GLN A 117 -0.07 4.35 13.68
C GLN A 117 0.19 3.89 12.24
N VAL A 118 -0.80 3.30 11.60
CA VAL A 118 -0.77 2.94 10.17
C VAL A 118 -1.70 3.86 9.40
N VAL A 119 -1.17 4.59 8.43
CA VAL A 119 -1.93 5.54 7.62
C VAL A 119 -2.01 5.03 6.19
N HIS A 120 -3.23 4.73 5.74
CA HIS A 120 -3.48 4.27 4.37
C HIS A 120 -3.61 5.42 3.39
N HIS A 121 -4.30 6.49 3.80
CA HIS A 121 -4.52 7.68 2.98
C HIS A 121 -4.70 8.91 3.90
N VAL A 122 -4.31 10.09 3.41
CA VAL A 122 -4.63 11.37 4.04
C VAL A 122 -5.95 11.89 3.43
N HIS A 123 -6.99 11.99 4.24
CA HIS A 123 -8.39 12.22 3.82
C HIS A 123 -8.80 13.70 3.83
N GLN A 124 -7.90 14.65 4.11
CA GLN A 124 -8.19 16.09 4.17
C GLN A 124 -9.07 16.59 3.01
N GLU A 125 -8.77 16.15 1.79
CA GLU A 125 -9.50 16.51 0.56
C GLU A 125 -10.80 15.68 0.39
N GLN A 126 -10.83 14.43 0.87
CA GLN A 126 -11.97 13.51 0.74
C GLN A 126 -13.06 13.68 1.81
N PHE A 127 -12.77 14.37 2.92
CA PHE A 127 -13.78 14.68 3.93
C PHE A 127 -14.90 15.56 3.38
N ALA A 128 -14.58 16.46 2.45
CA ALA A 128 -15.57 17.33 1.79
C ALA A 128 -16.52 16.55 0.87
N ASP A 129 -16.07 15.42 0.30
CA ASP A 129 -16.88 14.58 -0.59
C ASP A 129 -17.89 13.71 0.17
N ARG A 130 -17.61 13.39 1.46
CA ARG A 130 -18.40 12.43 2.25
C ARG A 130 -19.23 13.05 3.35
N PHE A 131 -18.86 14.21 3.86
CA PHE A 131 -19.51 14.83 5.01
C PHE A 131 -19.94 16.27 4.71
N SER A 132 -20.96 16.73 5.42
CA SER A 132 -21.38 18.13 5.37
C SER A 132 -20.20 19.06 5.77
N PRO A 133 -20.16 20.32 5.28
CA PRO A 133 -19.06 21.24 5.58
C PRO A 133 -18.62 21.33 7.06
N PRO A 134 -19.52 21.37 8.07
CA PRO A 134 -19.10 21.39 9.47
C PRO A 134 -18.50 20.06 9.93
N MET A 135 -19.07 18.92 9.53
CA MET A 135 -18.52 17.60 9.86
C MET A 135 -17.17 17.34 9.17
N ALA A 136 -17.02 17.81 7.93
CA ALA A 136 -15.75 17.76 7.21
C ALA A 136 -14.67 18.61 7.91
N ALA A 137 -15.03 19.78 8.45
CA ALA A 137 -14.10 20.62 9.22
C ALA A 137 -13.65 19.93 10.52
N VAL A 138 -14.57 19.28 11.25
CA VAL A 138 -14.24 18.49 12.44
C VAL A 138 -13.33 17.31 12.08
N GLY A 139 -13.65 16.57 11.01
CA GLY A 139 -12.81 15.48 10.51
C GLY A 139 -11.40 15.95 10.17
N ARG A 140 -11.28 17.08 9.45
CA ARG A 140 -9.98 17.70 9.13
C ARG A 140 -9.20 18.13 10.37
N PHE A 141 -9.86 18.71 11.37
CA PHE A 141 -9.23 19.11 12.63
C PHE A 141 -8.72 17.91 13.44
N LEU A 142 -9.50 16.82 13.49
CA LEU A 142 -9.11 15.60 14.18
C LEU A 142 -7.97 14.86 13.45
N GLU A 143 -8.04 14.75 12.12
CA GLU A 143 -7.01 14.12 11.28
C GLU A 143 -5.71 14.93 11.24
N GLY A 144 -5.79 16.26 11.31
CA GLY A 144 -4.64 17.16 11.27
C GLY A 144 -4.10 17.51 12.66
N PRO A 145 -4.48 18.67 13.23
CA PRO A 145 -3.94 19.17 14.51
C PRO A 145 -3.93 18.16 15.66
N VAL A 146 -5.04 17.44 15.91
CA VAL A 146 -5.15 16.55 17.06
C VAL A 146 -4.29 15.30 16.86
N ALA A 147 -4.44 14.61 15.72
CA ALA A 147 -3.61 13.46 15.42
C ALA A 147 -2.11 13.84 15.36
N ARG A 148 -1.76 15.03 14.83
CA ARG A 148 -0.37 15.53 14.86
C ARG A 148 0.15 15.69 16.29
N ARG A 149 -0.67 16.17 17.22
CA ARG A 149 -0.27 16.32 18.62
C ARG A 149 -0.06 14.97 19.31
N VAL A 150 -0.89 13.98 19.01
CA VAL A 150 -0.86 12.65 19.65
C VAL A 150 0.19 11.73 19.04
N TYR A 151 0.29 11.71 17.71
CA TYR A 151 1.11 10.77 16.92
C TYR A 151 2.26 11.42 16.18
N GLY A 152 2.19 12.72 15.88
CA GLY A 152 3.15 13.38 14.98
C GLY A 152 4.60 13.44 15.46
N ARG A 153 4.93 12.90 16.63
CA ARG A 153 6.31 12.69 17.14
C ARG A 153 6.65 11.21 17.38
N ARG A 154 5.75 10.29 17.06
CA ARG A 154 5.90 8.84 17.22
C ARG A 154 6.33 8.20 15.91
N LEU A 155 6.81 6.96 15.99
CA LEU A 155 7.05 6.14 14.81
C LEU A 155 5.72 5.81 14.13
N THR A 156 5.59 6.21 12.87
CA THR A 156 4.37 6.05 12.06
C THR A 156 4.66 5.20 10.83
N VAL A 157 3.64 4.53 10.32
CA VAL A 157 3.69 3.76 9.08
C VAL A 157 2.86 4.45 8.01
N ALA A 158 3.45 4.60 6.83
CA ALA A 158 2.76 4.96 5.61
C ALA A 158 2.82 3.79 4.63
N VAL A 159 1.75 3.56 3.88
CA VAL A 159 1.72 2.48 2.87
C VAL A 159 2.50 2.81 1.60
N SER A 160 2.92 4.06 1.41
CA SER A 160 3.69 4.46 0.23
C SER A 160 4.54 5.72 0.45
N PRO A 161 5.58 5.96 -0.38
CA PRO A 161 6.32 7.20 -0.42
C PRO A 161 5.42 8.44 -0.58
N SER A 162 4.39 8.39 -1.44
CA SER A 162 3.43 9.49 -1.60
C SER A 162 2.63 9.76 -0.33
N THR A 163 2.19 8.70 0.37
CA THR A 163 1.49 8.84 1.65
C THR A 163 2.40 9.46 2.71
N ARG A 164 3.67 9.05 2.78
CA ARG A 164 4.68 9.68 3.65
C ARG A 164 4.86 11.17 3.32
N THR A 165 4.97 11.53 2.05
CA THR A 165 5.08 12.94 1.62
C THR A 165 3.87 13.74 2.05
N ARG A 166 2.65 13.20 1.90
CA ARG A 166 1.42 13.87 2.37
C ARG A 166 1.37 14.02 3.89
N LEU A 167 1.79 13.01 4.66
CA LEU A 167 1.89 13.11 6.12
C LEU A 167 2.83 14.26 6.55
N ARG A 168 3.96 14.42 5.85
CA ARG A 168 4.90 15.53 6.10
C ARG A 168 4.32 16.89 5.72
N GLN A 169 3.88 17.02 4.48
CA GLN A 169 3.55 18.32 3.89
C GLN A 169 2.15 18.82 4.29
N ARG A 170 1.16 17.94 4.40
CA ARG A 170 -0.23 18.32 4.71
C ARG A 170 -0.53 18.24 6.20
N LEU A 171 -0.09 17.18 6.88
CA LEU A 171 -0.41 16.96 8.30
C LEU A 171 0.70 17.42 9.26
N GLY A 172 1.89 17.75 8.75
CA GLY A 172 2.99 18.30 9.54
C GLY A 172 3.61 17.29 10.52
N TRP A 173 3.62 16.00 10.17
CA TRP A 173 4.29 14.97 10.98
C TRP A 173 5.77 15.31 11.13
N ARG A 174 6.30 15.14 12.35
CA ARG A 174 7.70 15.41 12.71
C ARG A 174 8.47 14.14 13.09
N GLY A 175 7.80 13.12 13.65
CA GLY A 175 8.39 11.83 13.99
C GLY A 175 8.72 10.97 12.76
N PRO A 176 9.52 9.90 12.91
CA PRO A 176 9.93 9.03 11.81
C PRO A 176 8.74 8.30 11.16
N ILE A 177 8.79 8.14 9.83
CA ILE A 177 7.75 7.48 9.03
C ILE A 177 8.38 6.33 8.25
N CYS A 178 8.01 5.09 8.59
CA CYS A 178 8.41 3.89 7.86
C CYS A 178 7.43 3.60 6.72
N ILE A 179 7.94 3.04 5.62
CA ILE A 179 7.11 2.60 4.49
C ILE A 179 6.81 1.11 4.67
N VAL A 180 5.52 0.74 4.66
CA VAL A 180 5.08 -0.65 4.67
C VAL A 180 4.04 -0.84 3.55
N PRO A 181 4.48 -1.18 2.32
CA PRO A 181 3.59 -1.29 1.18
C PRO A 181 2.59 -2.42 1.37
N ASN A 182 1.46 -2.33 0.66
CA ASN A 182 0.50 -3.44 0.63
C ASN A 182 1.11 -4.60 -0.16
N GLY A 183 0.85 -5.82 0.30
CA GLY A 183 1.16 -7.01 -0.47
C GLY A 183 0.16 -7.21 -1.61
N THR A 184 0.49 -8.10 -2.53
CA THR A 184 -0.40 -8.64 -3.56
C THR A 184 -0.36 -10.16 -3.49
N ALA A 185 -1.49 -10.79 -3.84
CA ALA A 185 -1.52 -12.25 -3.97
C ALA A 185 -0.84 -12.64 -5.29
N ALA A 186 -0.04 -13.71 -5.27
CA ALA A 186 0.43 -14.31 -6.52
C ALA A 186 -0.78 -14.87 -7.29
N PRO A 187 -0.81 -14.76 -8.63
CA PRO A 187 -1.84 -15.42 -9.42
C PRO A 187 -1.86 -16.92 -9.14
N ALA A 188 -3.05 -17.49 -8.94
CA ALA A 188 -3.20 -18.92 -8.80
C ALA A 188 -3.15 -19.59 -10.19
N GLY A 189 -2.05 -20.29 -10.48
CA GLY A 189 -1.91 -21.08 -11.71
C GLY A 189 -1.43 -20.27 -12.94
N ALA A 190 -1.51 -20.91 -14.12
CA ALA A 190 -1.16 -20.28 -15.38
C ALA A 190 -2.20 -19.21 -15.74
N THR A 191 -1.74 -18.00 -16.07
CA THR A 191 -2.61 -16.92 -16.57
C THR A 191 -3.20 -17.32 -17.92
N ALA A 192 -4.49 -17.08 -18.12
CA ALA A 192 -5.13 -17.26 -19.42
C ALA A 192 -4.43 -16.43 -20.51
N PRO A 193 -4.47 -16.84 -21.79
CA PRO A 193 -3.97 -16.00 -22.87
C PRO A 193 -4.78 -14.69 -22.95
N ARG A 194 -4.11 -13.62 -23.37
CA ARG A 194 -4.76 -12.33 -23.66
C ARG A 194 -5.88 -12.51 -24.68
N ALA A 195 -6.90 -11.66 -24.58
CA ALA A 195 -7.96 -11.60 -25.59
C ALA A 195 -7.36 -11.34 -26.99
N PRO A 196 -7.99 -11.82 -28.07
CA PRO A 196 -7.52 -11.57 -29.44
C PRO A 196 -7.58 -10.08 -29.81
N ASP A 197 -8.57 -9.36 -29.26
CA ASP A 197 -8.77 -7.93 -29.50
C ASP A 197 -8.25 -7.07 -28.33
N PRO A 198 -7.86 -5.80 -28.58
CA PRO A 198 -7.43 -4.87 -27.54
C PRO A 198 -8.47 -4.76 -26.41
N THR A 199 -8.10 -5.19 -25.21
CA THR A 199 -9.01 -5.26 -24.06
C THR A 199 -8.45 -4.52 -22.86
N ILE A 200 -9.16 -3.51 -22.38
CA ILE A 200 -8.85 -2.79 -21.14
C ILE A 200 -9.71 -3.35 -20.03
N THR A 201 -9.13 -3.79 -18.91
CA THR A 201 -9.90 -4.16 -17.71
C THR A 201 -9.60 -3.19 -16.59
N VAL A 202 -10.64 -2.56 -16.03
CA VAL A 202 -10.55 -1.63 -14.90
C VAL A 202 -11.22 -2.24 -13.68
N VAL A 203 -10.44 -2.44 -12.61
CA VAL A 203 -10.96 -2.86 -11.31
C VAL A 203 -10.91 -1.69 -10.34
N SER A 204 -12.08 -1.16 -9.95
CA SER A 204 -12.14 -0.01 -9.04
C SER A 204 -13.51 0.14 -8.36
N ARG A 205 -13.53 0.77 -7.18
CA ARG A 205 -14.78 1.32 -6.63
C ARG A 205 -15.24 2.48 -7.50
N LEU A 206 -16.53 2.57 -7.80
CA LEU A 206 -17.07 3.63 -8.65
C LEU A 206 -17.50 4.82 -7.78
N VAL A 207 -16.54 5.67 -7.45
CA VAL A 207 -16.70 6.85 -6.59
C VAL A 207 -15.98 8.06 -7.19
N PRO A 208 -16.39 9.30 -6.86
CA PRO A 208 -15.97 10.50 -7.61
C PRO A 208 -14.44 10.67 -7.76
N HIS A 209 -13.68 10.47 -6.68
CA HIS A 209 -12.22 10.65 -6.71
C HIS A 209 -11.46 9.64 -7.59
N LYS A 210 -12.11 8.56 -8.04
CA LYS A 210 -11.52 7.60 -9.00
C LYS A 210 -11.61 8.10 -10.45
N ARG A 211 -12.45 9.10 -10.70
CA ARG A 211 -12.57 9.83 -11.97
C ARG A 211 -12.65 8.93 -13.21
N LEU A 212 -13.44 7.86 -13.16
CA LEU A 212 -13.58 6.93 -14.29
C LEU A 212 -14.20 7.60 -15.53
N ASP A 213 -14.91 8.71 -15.34
CA ASP A 213 -15.41 9.60 -16.39
C ASP A 213 -14.32 10.16 -17.30
N LEU A 214 -13.08 10.34 -16.80
CA LEU A 214 -11.95 10.71 -17.65
C LEU A 214 -11.59 9.61 -18.65
N LEU A 215 -11.55 8.35 -18.18
CA LEU A 215 -11.30 7.23 -19.08
C LEU A 215 -12.41 7.13 -20.11
N LEU A 216 -13.68 7.17 -19.69
CA LEU A 216 -14.81 7.08 -20.61
C LEU A 216 -14.78 8.18 -21.67
N SER A 217 -14.49 9.42 -21.27
CA SER A 217 -14.38 10.56 -22.18
C SER A 217 -13.22 10.42 -23.17
N ALA A 218 -12.17 9.67 -22.82
CA ALA A 218 -11.03 9.41 -23.70
C ALA A 218 -11.29 8.32 -24.75
N LEU A 219 -12.28 7.44 -24.55
CA LEU A 219 -12.49 6.25 -25.40
C LEU A 219 -13.01 6.52 -26.82
N PRO A 220 -13.88 7.51 -27.12
CA PRO A 220 -14.42 7.68 -28.48
C PRO A 220 -13.36 7.79 -29.59
N PRO A 221 -12.35 8.68 -29.50
CA PRO A 221 -11.28 8.72 -30.51
C PRO A 221 -10.37 7.48 -30.52
N VAL A 222 -10.26 6.76 -29.40
CA VAL A 222 -9.47 5.52 -29.31
C VAL A 222 -10.18 4.37 -30.03
N ALA A 223 -11.47 4.19 -29.78
CA ALA A 223 -12.30 3.18 -30.43
C ALA A 223 -12.38 3.38 -31.96
N ALA A 224 -12.34 4.63 -32.43
CA ALA A 224 -12.27 4.94 -33.85
C ALA A 224 -10.94 4.49 -34.51
N ARG A 225 -9.84 4.48 -33.75
CA ARG A 225 -8.50 4.08 -34.24
C ARG A 225 -8.20 2.60 -34.03
N LEU A 226 -8.82 1.98 -33.03
CA LEU A 226 -8.63 0.57 -32.67
C LEU A 226 -9.97 -0.17 -32.75
N PRO A 227 -10.37 -0.62 -33.96
CA PRO A 227 -11.56 -1.45 -34.12
C PRO A 227 -11.49 -2.71 -33.25
N GLY A 228 -12.59 -3.07 -32.62
CA GLY A 228 -12.65 -4.22 -31.70
C GLY A 228 -12.24 -3.91 -30.26
N LEU A 229 -11.87 -2.66 -29.92
CA LEU A 229 -11.58 -2.26 -28.54
C LEU A 229 -12.71 -2.65 -27.57
N ARG A 230 -12.34 -3.32 -26.49
CA ARG A 230 -13.23 -3.68 -25.38
C ARG A 230 -12.75 -3.06 -24.07
N VAL A 231 -13.69 -2.62 -23.24
CA VAL A 231 -13.42 -2.10 -21.90
C VAL A 231 -14.34 -2.77 -20.89
N ASP A 232 -13.73 -3.56 -20.00
CA ASP A 232 -14.42 -4.24 -18.91
C ASP A 232 -14.25 -3.45 -17.61
N VAL A 233 -15.34 -2.92 -17.07
CA VAL A 233 -15.37 -2.20 -15.79
C VAL A 233 -15.91 -3.11 -14.70
N VAL A 234 -15.04 -3.51 -13.77
CA VAL A 234 -15.36 -4.36 -12.63
C VAL A 234 -15.35 -3.53 -11.36
N GLY A 235 -16.48 -3.53 -10.66
CA GLY A 235 -16.68 -2.83 -9.41
C GLY A 235 -18.01 -2.09 -9.36
N ASP A 236 -18.27 -1.48 -8.21
CA ASP A 236 -19.54 -0.84 -7.90
C ASP A 236 -19.32 0.41 -7.05
N GLY A 237 -20.33 1.26 -6.97
CA GLY A 237 -20.35 2.48 -6.18
C GLY A 237 -21.37 3.49 -6.66
N VAL A 238 -21.47 4.59 -5.92
CA VAL A 238 -22.46 5.65 -6.12
C VAL A 238 -22.42 6.30 -7.51
N GLU A 239 -21.28 6.23 -8.20
CA GLU A 239 -21.12 6.79 -9.55
C GLU A 239 -21.62 5.86 -10.67
N LEU A 240 -21.96 4.60 -10.38
CA LEU A 240 -22.32 3.63 -11.43
C LEU A 240 -23.45 4.11 -12.36
N PRO A 241 -24.57 4.68 -11.86
CA PRO A 241 -25.61 5.21 -12.74
C PRO A 241 -25.10 6.34 -13.64
N ARG A 242 -24.39 7.32 -13.07
CA ARG A 242 -23.83 8.47 -13.81
C ARG A 242 -22.86 8.03 -14.91
N LEU A 243 -22.02 7.03 -14.63
CA LEU A 243 -21.02 6.50 -15.55
C LEU A 243 -21.66 5.71 -16.70
N ARG A 244 -22.74 4.96 -16.44
CA ARG A 244 -23.52 4.30 -17.50
C ARG A 244 -24.18 5.31 -18.43
N ASP A 245 -24.78 6.36 -17.87
CA ASP A 245 -25.39 7.43 -18.67
C ASP A 245 -24.34 8.17 -19.50
N LEU A 246 -23.15 8.42 -18.94
CA LEU A 246 -22.04 9.01 -19.67
C LEU A 246 -21.58 8.10 -20.83
N ALA A 247 -21.40 6.81 -20.59
CA ALA A 247 -21.03 5.86 -21.64
C ALA A 247 -22.08 5.82 -22.76
N ALA A 248 -23.37 5.89 -22.42
CA ALA A 248 -24.46 5.96 -23.39
C ALA A 248 -24.39 7.24 -24.25
N ARG A 249 -24.23 8.41 -23.61
CA ARG A 249 -24.09 9.69 -24.33
C ARG A 249 -22.88 9.74 -25.25
N LEU A 250 -21.81 9.03 -24.90
CA LEU A 250 -20.58 8.92 -25.70
C LEU A 250 -20.66 7.83 -26.78
N GLY A 251 -21.77 7.11 -26.90
CA GLY A 251 -21.95 6.05 -27.91
C GLY A 251 -21.14 4.77 -27.64
N LEU A 252 -20.77 4.49 -26.38
CA LEU A 252 -19.85 3.41 -26.01
C LEU A 252 -20.53 2.05 -25.75
N HIS A 253 -21.78 1.85 -26.18
CA HIS A 253 -22.58 0.65 -25.88
C HIS A 253 -21.94 -0.67 -26.33
N GLY A 254 -21.19 -0.67 -27.43
CA GLY A 254 -20.46 -1.84 -27.93
C GLY A 254 -19.03 -1.98 -27.41
N VAL A 255 -18.52 -0.96 -26.70
CA VAL A 255 -17.12 -0.86 -26.26
C VAL A 255 -17.00 -1.13 -24.76
N VAL A 256 -17.89 -0.55 -23.94
CA VAL A 256 -17.78 -0.58 -22.47
C VAL A 256 -18.82 -1.52 -21.86
N THR A 257 -18.36 -2.50 -21.08
CA THR A 257 -19.21 -3.39 -20.29
C THR A 257 -19.02 -3.15 -18.79
N PHE A 258 -20.10 -2.79 -18.09
CA PHE A 258 -20.11 -2.63 -16.63
C PHE A 258 -20.55 -3.91 -15.95
N HIS A 259 -19.61 -4.62 -15.33
CA HIS A 259 -19.84 -5.91 -14.68
C HIS A 259 -20.43 -5.79 -13.27
N GLY A 260 -20.37 -4.60 -12.65
CA GLY A 260 -20.69 -4.47 -11.22
C GLY A 260 -19.63 -5.14 -10.35
N ARG A 261 -19.94 -5.35 -9.06
CA ARG A 261 -19.06 -6.12 -8.16
C ARG A 261 -19.07 -7.59 -8.55
N GLN A 262 -17.90 -8.15 -8.78
CA GLN A 262 -17.71 -9.55 -9.19
C GLN A 262 -16.90 -10.34 -8.15
N PRO A 263 -17.10 -11.67 -8.06
CA PRO A 263 -16.20 -12.55 -7.31
C PRO A 263 -14.76 -12.47 -7.83
N ASP A 264 -13.79 -12.72 -6.94
CA ASP A 264 -12.36 -12.64 -7.27
C ASP A 264 -12.00 -13.48 -8.50
N ALA A 265 -12.53 -14.70 -8.63
CA ALA A 265 -12.26 -15.56 -9.79
C ALA A 265 -12.70 -14.95 -11.13
N VAL A 266 -13.83 -14.23 -11.16
CA VAL A 266 -14.33 -13.58 -12.37
C VAL A 266 -13.50 -12.33 -12.68
N ARG A 267 -13.23 -11.49 -11.67
CA ARG A 267 -12.33 -10.33 -11.79
C ARG A 267 -10.97 -10.76 -12.34
N ASP A 268 -10.42 -11.83 -11.78
CA ASP A 268 -9.10 -12.35 -12.11
C ASP A 268 -9.05 -12.90 -13.54
N GLY A 269 -10.08 -13.63 -13.96
CA GLY A 269 -10.20 -14.09 -15.35
C GLY A 269 -10.36 -12.95 -16.37
N LEU A 270 -10.97 -11.82 -15.98
CA LEU A 270 -11.00 -10.62 -16.82
C LEU A 270 -9.62 -9.98 -16.92
N LEU A 271 -8.91 -9.82 -15.79
CA LEU A 271 -7.56 -9.29 -15.78
C LEU A 271 -6.57 -10.17 -16.56
N ASP A 272 -6.66 -11.50 -16.46
CA ASP A 272 -5.76 -12.40 -17.21
C ASP A 272 -5.87 -12.23 -18.73
N ARG A 273 -7.06 -11.88 -19.22
CA ARG A 273 -7.30 -11.63 -20.65
C ARG A 273 -6.99 -10.20 -21.07
N ALA A 274 -6.78 -9.29 -20.12
CA ALA A 274 -6.60 -7.88 -20.40
C ALA A 274 -5.25 -7.60 -21.08
N TRP A 275 -5.25 -6.64 -22.00
CA TRP A 275 -4.03 -6.08 -22.56
C TRP A 275 -3.48 -4.98 -21.66
N LEU A 276 -4.39 -4.22 -21.04
CA LEU A 276 -4.08 -3.02 -20.28
C LEU A 276 -5.06 -2.89 -19.12
N THR A 277 -4.60 -2.31 -18.02
CA THR A 277 -5.49 -1.73 -17.02
C THR A 277 -5.35 -0.21 -16.99
N ALA A 278 -6.40 0.49 -16.58
CA ALA A 278 -6.40 1.96 -16.53
C ALA A 278 -6.75 2.48 -15.13
N CYS A 279 -6.07 3.54 -14.70
CA CYS A 279 -6.34 4.22 -13.42
C CYS A 279 -6.32 5.74 -13.58
N THR A 280 -7.48 6.37 -13.43
CA THR A 280 -7.66 7.83 -13.55
C THR A 280 -7.85 8.54 -12.21
N SER A 281 -7.59 7.85 -11.10
CA SER A 281 -7.76 8.38 -9.75
C SER A 281 -6.95 9.66 -9.50
N ALA A 282 -7.58 10.63 -8.82
CA ALA A 282 -6.90 11.86 -8.37
C ALA A 282 -5.87 11.63 -7.24
N GLY A 283 -5.90 10.45 -6.63
CA GLY A 283 -4.94 10.02 -5.62
C GLY A 283 -5.30 8.68 -5.01
N GLU A 284 -4.28 7.91 -4.69
CA GLU A 284 -4.36 6.64 -4.00
C GLU A 284 -3.40 6.63 -2.80
N GLY A 285 -3.51 5.60 -1.99
CA GLY A 285 -2.64 5.32 -0.86
C GLY A 285 -1.55 4.38 -1.32
N TRP A 286 -1.94 3.39 -2.12
CA TRP A 286 -1.04 2.45 -2.77
C TRP A 286 -1.41 2.25 -4.24
N GLY A 287 -2.62 1.76 -4.53
CA GLY A 287 -3.03 1.34 -5.87
C GLY A 287 -3.09 -0.18 -5.99
N CYS A 288 -3.83 -0.84 -5.10
CA CYS A 288 -3.86 -2.31 -5.00
C CYS A 288 -4.26 -2.96 -6.33
N SER A 289 -5.28 -2.44 -7.02
CA SER A 289 -5.72 -2.97 -8.32
C SER A 289 -4.65 -2.86 -9.42
N ILE A 290 -3.78 -1.84 -9.35
CA ILE A 290 -2.64 -1.69 -10.27
C ILE A 290 -1.62 -2.80 -10.04
N VAL A 291 -1.28 -3.07 -8.78
CA VAL A 291 -0.30 -4.10 -8.41
C VAL A 291 -0.86 -5.52 -8.61
N GLU A 292 -2.16 -5.72 -8.38
CA GLU A 292 -2.89 -6.96 -8.71
C GLU A 292 -2.85 -7.24 -10.22
N ALA A 293 -3.16 -6.23 -11.06
CA ALA A 293 -3.03 -6.33 -12.51
C ALA A 293 -1.58 -6.59 -12.94
N ALA A 294 -0.61 -5.90 -12.32
CA ALA A 294 0.80 -6.13 -12.60
C ALA A 294 1.25 -7.55 -12.25
N GLY A 295 0.70 -8.15 -11.19
CA GLY A 295 0.93 -9.55 -10.83
C GLY A 295 0.50 -10.53 -11.92
N ARG A 296 -0.48 -10.15 -12.74
CA ARG A 296 -0.97 -10.91 -13.90
C ARG A 296 -0.23 -10.57 -15.20
N GLY A 297 0.78 -9.70 -15.12
CA GLY A 297 1.51 -9.24 -16.30
C GLY A 297 0.77 -8.16 -17.10
N VAL A 298 -0.25 -7.52 -16.52
CA VAL A 298 -1.03 -6.49 -17.20
C VAL A 298 -0.43 -5.11 -16.88
N PRO A 299 0.08 -4.36 -17.88
CA PRO A 299 0.58 -3.01 -17.67
C PRO A 299 -0.55 -2.03 -17.33
N CYS A 300 -0.20 -0.91 -16.72
CA CYS A 300 -1.16 0.13 -16.35
C CYS A 300 -0.92 1.45 -17.11
N LEU A 301 -1.96 2.01 -17.73
CA LEU A 301 -1.98 3.41 -18.12
C LEU A 301 -2.70 4.22 -17.03
N ALA A 302 -2.05 5.23 -16.47
CA ALA A 302 -2.65 5.98 -15.39
C ALA A 302 -2.34 7.48 -15.45
N VAL A 303 -3.25 8.28 -14.89
CA VAL A 303 -2.99 9.69 -14.60
C VAL A 303 -2.00 9.76 -13.43
N ASP A 304 -0.97 10.59 -13.56
CA ASP A 304 0.05 10.76 -12.51
C ASP A 304 -0.55 11.44 -11.28
N ALA A 305 -0.89 10.62 -10.31
CA ALA A 305 -1.37 11.05 -9.01
C ALA A 305 -0.55 10.43 -7.86
N PRO A 306 -0.53 11.06 -6.67
CA PRO A 306 0.05 10.47 -5.47
C PRO A 306 -0.51 9.05 -5.20
N GLY A 307 0.36 8.11 -4.82
CA GLY A 307 0.02 6.70 -4.64
C GLY A 307 0.00 5.93 -5.97
N VAL A 308 -0.74 6.40 -6.97
CA VAL A 308 -0.76 5.81 -8.33
C VAL A 308 0.65 5.75 -8.90
N ARG A 309 1.38 6.87 -8.80
CA ARG A 309 2.77 6.96 -9.25
C ARG A 309 3.70 6.00 -8.52
N ASP A 310 3.37 5.59 -7.29
CA ASP A 310 4.20 4.66 -6.51
C ASP A 310 4.03 3.22 -7.00
N SER A 311 2.85 2.87 -7.52
CA SER A 311 2.53 1.53 -8.03
C SER A 311 2.90 1.30 -9.50
N VAL A 312 3.17 2.35 -10.27
CA VAL A 312 3.58 2.25 -11.68
C VAL A 312 5.01 2.75 -11.86
N ILE A 313 5.86 1.96 -12.52
CA ILE A 313 7.15 2.40 -13.04
C ILE A 313 6.96 2.86 -14.47
N HIS A 314 6.94 4.18 -14.68
CA HIS A 314 6.73 4.80 -16.00
C HIS A 314 7.69 4.22 -17.06
N GLY A 315 7.14 3.82 -18.21
CA GLY A 315 7.88 3.21 -19.32
C GLY A 315 8.29 1.75 -19.10
N ARG A 316 8.06 1.17 -17.92
CA ARG A 316 8.48 -0.20 -17.57
C ARG A 316 7.31 -1.11 -17.24
N THR A 317 6.46 -0.73 -16.29
CA THR A 317 5.27 -1.52 -15.90
C THR A 317 3.97 -0.89 -16.38
N GLY A 318 4.07 0.17 -17.18
CA GLY A 318 2.95 1.00 -17.56
C GLY A 318 3.40 2.38 -17.99
N ARG A 319 2.45 3.28 -18.24
CA ARG A 319 2.68 4.67 -18.62
C ARG A 319 1.90 5.58 -17.68
N LEU A 320 2.55 6.64 -17.23
CA LEU A 320 1.94 7.71 -16.45
C LEU A 320 1.78 8.93 -17.36
N VAL A 321 0.57 9.50 -17.42
CA VAL A 321 0.28 10.75 -18.12
C VAL A 321 0.13 11.88 -17.11
N ALA A 322 0.70 13.04 -17.41
CA ALA A 322 0.61 14.19 -16.51
C ALA A 322 -0.79 14.84 -16.56
N ASP A 323 -1.36 14.94 -17.76
CA ASP A 323 -2.70 15.45 -17.98
C ASP A 323 -3.66 14.32 -18.43
N ALA A 324 -4.93 14.45 -18.07
CA ALA A 324 -5.98 13.54 -18.53
C ALA A 324 -6.25 13.72 -20.03
N ASP A 325 -5.97 14.89 -20.60
CA ASP A 325 -6.14 15.16 -22.03
C ASP A 325 -5.18 14.34 -22.90
N ASP A 326 -4.08 13.83 -22.33
CA ASP A 326 -3.13 12.94 -23.00
C ASP A 326 -3.59 11.48 -23.04
N LEU A 327 -4.64 11.11 -22.28
CA LEU A 327 -5.13 9.73 -22.18
C LEU A 327 -5.46 9.10 -23.54
N PRO A 328 -6.17 9.77 -24.48
CA PRO A 328 -6.52 9.15 -25.76
C PRO A 328 -5.29 8.76 -26.58
N ALA A 329 -4.30 9.65 -26.68
CA ALA A 329 -3.08 9.38 -27.43
C ALA A 329 -2.27 8.25 -26.75
N ALA A 330 -2.10 8.34 -25.43
CA ALA A 330 -1.37 7.33 -24.67
C ALA A 330 -2.05 5.95 -24.69
N LEU A 331 -3.38 5.88 -24.75
CA LEU A 331 -4.14 4.64 -24.92
C LEU A 331 -3.86 4.02 -26.28
N VAL A 332 -3.93 4.81 -27.37
CA VAL A 332 -3.67 4.31 -28.73
C VAL A 332 -2.24 3.80 -28.83
N ASP A 333 -1.26 4.60 -28.41
CA ASP A 333 0.16 4.25 -28.48
C ASP A 333 0.42 2.93 -27.74
N LEU A 334 0.03 2.85 -26.47
CA LEU A 334 0.35 1.70 -25.65
C LEU A 334 -0.39 0.43 -26.08
N LEU A 335 -1.65 0.54 -26.52
CA LEU A 335 -2.37 -0.62 -27.06
C LEU A 335 -1.78 -1.08 -28.40
N THR A 336 -1.28 -0.16 -29.22
CA THR A 336 -0.58 -0.48 -30.47
C THR A 336 0.74 -1.19 -30.19
N ASP A 337 1.54 -0.68 -29.24
CA ASP A 337 2.78 -1.33 -28.78
C ASP A 337 2.51 -2.75 -28.26
N LEU A 338 1.41 -2.93 -27.52
CA LEU A 338 1.03 -4.23 -26.94
C LEU A 338 0.46 -5.23 -27.95
N ALA A 339 0.20 -4.80 -29.19
CA ALA A 339 -0.16 -5.71 -30.28
C ALA A 339 1.04 -6.56 -30.72
N ASP A 340 2.27 -6.06 -30.57
CA ASP A 340 3.48 -6.85 -30.77
C ASP A 340 3.66 -7.87 -29.61
N PRO A 341 3.71 -9.19 -29.88
CA PRO A 341 3.85 -10.20 -28.84
C PRO A 341 5.12 -10.08 -28.01
N GLY A 342 6.24 -9.66 -28.61
CA GLY A 342 7.52 -9.49 -27.92
C GLY A 342 7.47 -8.35 -26.90
N THR A 343 6.95 -7.20 -27.33
CA THR A 343 6.73 -6.02 -26.49
C THR A 343 5.78 -6.32 -25.34
N ALA A 344 4.68 -7.01 -25.62
CA ALA A 344 3.72 -7.42 -24.60
C ALA A 344 4.32 -8.40 -23.57
N ALA A 345 5.08 -9.41 -24.02
CA ALA A 345 5.77 -10.33 -23.13
C ALA A 345 6.76 -9.59 -22.22
N ALA A 346 7.51 -8.62 -22.78
CA ALA A 346 8.46 -7.82 -22.02
C ALA A 346 7.76 -6.93 -20.97
N PHE A 347 6.61 -6.32 -21.30
CA PHE A 347 5.79 -5.60 -20.32
C PHE A 347 5.28 -6.54 -19.23
N ALA A 348 4.79 -7.72 -19.60
CA ALA A 348 4.25 -8.69 -18.66
C ALA A 348 5.31 -9.18 -17.66
N ASP A 349 6.53 -9.47 -18.13
CA ASP A 349 7.64 -9.85 -17.27
C ASP A 349 8.05 -8.75 -16.30
N ARG A 350 8.10 -7.50 -16.77
CA ARG A 350 8.38 -6.33 -15.91
C ARG A 350 7.27 -6.10 -14.88
N CYS A 351 6.01 -6.24 -15.27
CA CYS A 351 4.87 -6.12 -14.37
C CYS A 351 4.92 -7.19 -13.27
N ARG A 352 5.11 -8.46 -13.63
CA ARG A 352 5.26 -9.56 -12.67
C ARG A 352 6.46 -9.36 -11.75
N ALA A 353 7.55 -8.82 -12.28
CA ALA A 353 8.73 -8.48 -11.49
C ALA A 353 8.41 -7.49 -10.39
N TRP A 354 7.69 -6.43 -10.75
CA TRP A 354 7.36 -5.36 -9.85
C TRP A 354 6.37 -5.82 -8.78
N ALA A 355 5.31 -6.51 -9.21
CA ALA A 355 4.35 -7.11 -8.29
C ALA A 355 5.00 -8.09 -7.31
N GLY A 356 5.99 -8.87 -7.76
CA GLY A 356 6.74 -9.81 -6.93
C GLY A 356 7.53 -9.17 -5.78
N CYS A 357 7.78 -7.86 -5.81
CA CYS A 357 8.39 -7.12 -4.69
C CYS A 357 7.43 -6.91 -3.51
N PHE A 358 6.13 -7.11 -3.71
CA PHE A 358 5.07 -6.77 -2.77
C PHE A 358 4.39 -8.02 -2.22
N THR A 359 5.08 -8.76 -1.36
CA THR A 359 4.49 -9.91 -0.68
C THR A 359 3.88 -9.51 0.65
N TRP A 360 2.76 -10.16 1.00
CA TRP A 360 2.15 -9.95 2.32
C TRP A 360 3.05 -10.45 3.46
N GLU A 361 3.92 -11.42 3.20
CA GLU A 361 4.97 -11.88 4.11
C GLU A 361 5.93 -10.73 4.46
N ARG A 362 6.41 -9.99 3.45
CA ARG A 362 7.28 -8.84 3.67
C ARG A 362 6.55 -7.72 4.40
N SER A 363 5.31 -7.39 4.02
CA SER A 363 4.52 -6.37 4.74
C SER A 363 4.32 -6.72 6.22
N ALA A 364 4.10 -8.00 6.54
CA ALA A 364 3.95 -8.46 7.92
C ALA A 364 5.27 -8.37 8.72
N GLU A 365 6.40 -8.69 8.09
CA GLU A 365 7.75 -8.56 8.70
C GLU A 365 8.14 -7.09 8.94
N LEU A 366 7.83 -6.21 7.98
CA LEU A 366 8.06 -4.77 8.10
C LEU A 366 7.25 -4.16 9.25
N LEU A 367 5.93 -4.39 9.28
CA LEU A 367 5.08 -3.84 10.34
C LEU A 367 5.45 -4.40 11.73
N ALA A 368 5.81 -5.69 11.81
CA ALA A 368 6.34 -6.28 13.02
C ALA A 368 7.64 -5.58 13.47
N GLY A 369 8.54 -5.29 12.52
CA GLY A 369 9.79 -4.56 12.78
C GLY A 369 9.54 -3.17 13.38
N VAL A 370 8.55 -2.45 12.86
CA VAL A 370 8.15 -1.14 13.38
C VAL A 370 7.63 -1.25 14.83
N LEU A 371 6.77 -2.23 15.12
CA LEU A 371 6.25 -2.47 16.48
C LEU A 371 7.37 -2.78 17.47
N VAL A 372 8.29 -3.66 17.08
CA VAL A 372 9.44 -4.04 17.89
C VAL A 372 10.38 -2.85 18.12
N GLN A 373 10.58 -2.00 17.11
CA GLN A 373 11.40 -0.80 17.21
C GLN A 373 10.78 0.25 18.15
N GLU A 374 9.46 0.47 18.08
CA GLU A 374 8.74 1.37 18.99
C GLU A 374 8.81 0.84 20.43
N ALA A 375 8.64 -0.47 20.65
CA ALA A 375 8.77 -1.10 21.96
C ALA A 375 10.17 -0.89 22.57
N ALA A 376 11.23 -1.02 21.76
CA ALA A 376 12.60 -0.78 22.21
C ALA A 376 12.90 0.71 22.49
N GLY A 377 12.34 1.62 21.70
CA GLY A 377 12.48 3.06 21.89
C GLY A 377 11.84 3.56 23.18
N GLN A 378 10.72 2.97 23.61
CA GLN A 378 10.07 3.32 24.86
C GLN A 378 10.86 2.90 26.10
N ARG A 379 11.54 1.74 26.04
CA ARG A 379 12.35 1.22 27.17
C ARG A 379 13.63 2.03 27.42
N THR A 380 14.22 2.61 26.38
CA THR A 380 15.53 3.27 26.45
C THR A 380 15.45 4.76 26.81
N GLY A 381 14.25 5.34 26.94
CA GLY A 381 14.07 6.78 27.24
C GLY A 381 14.61 7.72 26.14
N CYS A 382 15.08 7.18 25.01
CA CYS A 382 15.66 7.95 23.93
C CYS A 382 14.59 8.88 23.36
N ARG A 383 14.87 10.20 23.35
CA ARG A 383 13.91 11.23 22.90
C ARG A 383 13.32 10.81 21.54
N ARG A 384 11.99 10.71 21.47
CA ARG A 384 11.18 10.32 20.29
C ARG A 384 11.40 11.18 19.02
N THR A 385 12.38 12.10 19.00
CA THR A 385 12.26 13.36 18.26
C THR A 385 13.47 13.70 17.39
N ALA A 386 14.36 12.76 17.08
CA ALA A 386 15.51 13.03 16.21
C ALA A 386 15.97 11.78 15.47
N ARG A 387 15.08 11.13 14.72
CA ARG A 387 15.53 10.18 13.70
C ARG A 387 14.96 10.59 12.35
N PRO A 388 15.80 10.76 11.32
CA PRO A 388 15.32 11.00 9.97
C PRO A 388 14.48 9.80 9.52
N ASP A 389 13.58 10.03 8.57
CA ASP A 389 12.90 8.97 7.80
C ASP A 389 13.59 8.71 6.45
N ILE A 390 14.82 9.22 6.31
CA ILE A 390 15.80 8.88 5.28
C ILE A 390 16.29 7.45 5.52
N ALA A 391 16.54 6.72 4.45
CA ALA A 391 17.20 5.42 4.51
C ALA A 391 18.42 5.41 3.60
N THR A 392 19.38 4.55 3.92
CA THR A 392 20.63 4.39 3.18
C THR A 392 20.78 2.94 2.76
N VAL A 393 21.12 2.73 1.49
CA VAL A 393 21.46 1.42 0.92
C VAL A 393 22.96 1.21 1.06
N VAL A 394 23.34 0.11 1.70
CA VAL A 394 24.74 -0.30 1.89
C VAL A 394 24.93 -1.65 1.21
N ARG A 395 25.82 -1.72 0.21
CA ARG A 395 26.25 -2.98 -0.41
C ARG A 395 27.57 -3.44 0.21
N CYS A 396 27.57 -4.64 0.74
CA CYS A 396 28.69 -5.30 1.39
C CYS A 396 29.30 -6.37 0.49
N ALA A 397 30.62 -6.51 0.61
CA ALA A 397 31.39 -7.52 -0.11
C ALA A 397 30.94 -8.96 0.24
N PRO A 398 31.18 -9.96 -0.63
CA PRO A 398 30.83 -11.34 -0.37
C PRO A 398 31.42 -11.90 0.93
N GLY A 399 30.70 -12.80 1.59
CA GLY A 399 31.16 -13.46 2.82
C GLY A 399 31.00 -12.64 4.10
N VAL A 400 30.60 -11.37 4.01
CA VAL A 400 30.23 -10.56 5.18
C VAL A 400 28.76 -10.80 5.51
N ALA A 401 28.48 -11.61 6.52
CA ALA A 401 27.15 -11.65 7.13
C ALA A 401 27.04 -10.46 8.09
N PRO A 402 26.14 -9.48 7.88
CA PRO A 402 25.88 -8.47 8.89
C PRO A 402 25.52 -9.20 10.18
N GLY A 403 26.14 -8.83 11.30
CA GLY A 403 25.75 -9.38 12.60
C GLY A 403 24.27 -9.06 12.83
N VAL A 404 23.37 -9.98 12.47
CA VAL A 404 21.91 -9.76 12.38
C VAL A 404 21.32 -9.30 13.72
N GLY A 405 22.01 -9.57 14.84
CA GLY A 405 21.66 -9.08 16.18
C GLY A 405 21.98 -7.60 16.48
N ARG A 406 22.71 -6.89 15.60
CA ARG A 406 23.10 -5.47 15.78
C ARG A 406 22.32 -4.49 14.90
N LEU A 407 21.51 -5.00 13.96
CA LEU A 407 20.64 -4.19 13.12
C LEU A 407 19.37 -3.76 13.88
N ARG A 408 18.78 -2.64 13.46
CA ARG A 408 17.46 -2.22 13.97
C ARG A 408 16.40 -3.19 13.46
N ALA A 409 15.29 -3.27 14.19
CA ALA A 409 14.16 -4.09 13.74
C ALA A 409 13.55 -3.58 12.42
N THR A 410 13.77 -2.32 12.07
CA THR A 410 13.30 -1.70 10.83
C THR A 410 14.31 -1.78 9.68
N ASP A 411 15.53 -2.26 9.92
CA ASP A 411 16.52 -2.43 8.85
C ASP A 411 16.19 -3.74 8.09
N GLU A 412 16.38 -3.73 6.78
CA GLU A 412 16.17 -4.92 5.94
C GLU A 412 17.51 -5.40 5.38
N VAL A 413 17.65 -6.73 5.18
CA VAL A 413 18.84 -7.35 4.60
C VAL A 413 18.44 -8.30 3.48
N ALA A 414 19.17 -8.25 2.36
CA ALA A 414 19.09 -9.25 1.30
C ALA A 414 20.49 -9.74 0.94
N THR A 415 20.65 -11.05 0.79
CA THR A 415 21.86 -11.67 0.25
C THR A 415 21.60 -12.06 -1.20
N HIS A 416 22.51 -11.68 -2.08
CA HIS A 416 22.43 -11.89 -3.53
C HIS A 416 23.11 -13.20 -3.92
N ARG A 417 22.86 -13.66 -5.15
CA ARG A 417 23.42 -14.92 -5.67
C ARG A 417 24.95 -14.90 -5.80
N ASP A 418 25.52 -13.72 -6.00
CA ASP A 418 26.97 -13.50 -6.06
C ASP A 418 27.64 -13.48 -4.66
N GLY A 419 26.86 -13.73 -3.60
CA GLY A 419 27.33 -13.70 -2.21
C GLY A 419 27.39 -12.31 -1.60
N THR A 420 27.20 -11.24 -2.38
CA THR A 420 27.12 -9.88 -1.83
C THR A 420 25.87 -9.71 -0.97
N THR A 421 25.93 -8.83 0.02
CA THR A 421 24.78 -8.53 0.87
C THR A 421 24.42 -7.05 0.77
N THR A 422 23.15 -6.75 0.63
CA THR A 422 22.64 -5.38 0.68
C THR A 422 21.84 -5.18 1.95
N VAL A 423 22.10 -4.07 2.63
CA VAL A 423 21.38 -3.63 3.83
C VAL A 423 20.70 -2.32 3.54
N LEU A 424 19.39 -2.26 3.80
CA LEU A 424 18.62 -1.02 3.80
C LEU A 424 18.53 -0.52 5.25
N LEU A 425 19.32 0.49 5.58
CA LEU A 425 19.39 1.08 6.91
C LEU A 425 18.30 2.15 7.06
N ALA A 426 17.25 1.84 7.83
CA ALA A 426 16.11 2.74 8.01
C ALA A 426 16.39 3.80 9.08
N GLY A 427 16.08 5.05 8.76
CA GLY A 427 16.34 6.20 9.62
C GLY A 427 17.82 6.45 9.84
N CYS A 428 18.58 6.36 8.75
CA CYS A 428 20.01 6.58 8.64
C CYS A 428 20.24 7.36 7.35
N ASP A 429 20.97 8.47 7.44
CA ASP A 429 21.42 9.20 6.26
C ASP A 429 22.81 8.71 5.81
N ASP A 430 23.39 9.38 4.82
CA ASP A 430 24.70 9.10 4.25
C ASP A 430 25.87 9.48 5.17
N PHE A 431 25.65 10.38 6.15
CA PHE A 431 26.66 10.77 7.14
C PHE A 431 26.72 9.83 8.35
N ASP A 432 25.57 9.31 8.76
CA ASP A 432 25.44 8.33 9.84
C ASP A 432 25.83 6.92 9.38
N ALA A 433 25.62 6.60 8.10
CA ALA A 433 25.85 5.26 7.57
C ALA A 433 27.27 4.73 7.78
N PRO A 434 28.36 5.50 7.55
CA PRO A 434 29.73 5.04 7.82
C PRO A 434 29.94 4.62 9.28
N ARG A 435 29.34 5.35 10.25
CA ARG A 435 29.43 5.00 11.68
C ARG A 435 28.68 3.71 11.98
N VAL A 436 27.50 3.53 11.38
CA VAL A 436 26.71 2.30 11.53
C VAL A 436 27.46 1.12 10.92
N VAL A 437 28.01 1.29 9.72
CA VAL A 437 28.84 0.31 9.00
C VAL A 437 30.05 -0.12 9.84
N ALA A 438 30.82 0.84 10.37
CA ALA A 438 31.99 0.57 11.21
C ALA A 438 31.59 -0.19 12.48
N ARG A 439 30.50 0.22 13.15
CA ARG A 439 29.97 -0.47 14.34
C ARG A 439 29.52 -1.91 14.04
N LEU A 440 29.03 -2.15 12.84
CA LEU A 440 28.61 -3.48 12.38
C LEU A 440 29.79 -4.33 11.88
N GLY A 441 30.98 -3.75 11.70
CA GLY A 441 32.15 -4.44 11.17
C GLY A 441 31.97 -4.85 9.70
N LEU A 442 31.20 -4.08 8.93
CA LEU A 442 30.90 -4.41 7.53
C LEU A 442 31.99 -3.87 6.60
N THR A 443 32.51 -4.73 5.72
CA THR A 443 33.29 -4.30 4.55
C THR A 443 32.32 -3.87 3.45
N VAL A 444 32.38 -2.60 3.06
CA VAL A 444 31.37 -1.96 2.19
C VAL A 444 31.98 -1.63 0.83
N GLU A 445 31.27 -2.01 -0.23
CA GLU A 445 31.60 -1.65 -1.62
C GLU A 445 30.96 -0.33 -2.01
N ARG A 446 29.72 -0.09 -1.56
CA ARG A 446 28.94 1.09 -1.96
C ARG A 446 27.97 1.53 -0.88
N VAL A 447 27.86 2.85 -0.70
CA VAL A 447 26.86 3.52 0.13
C VAL A 447 26.13 4.55 -0.73
N ARG A 448 24.80 4.58 -0.66
CA ARG A 448 24.00 5.66 -1.27
C ARG A 448 22.68 5.84 -0.54
N LEU A 449 22.10 7.03 -0.65
CA LEU A 449 20.72 7.24 -0.18
C LEU A 449 19.76 6.32 -0.94
N ALA A 450 18.76 5.82 -0.22
CA ALA A 450 17.68 5.03 -0.76
C ALA A 450 16.71 5.93 -1.53
N ASP A 451 16.36 5.52 -2.74
CA ASP A 451 15.31 6.17 -3.51
C ASP A 451 13.93 5.58 -3.18
N ARG A 452 12.89 6.07 -3.87
CA ARG A 452 11.53 5.55 -3.69
C ARG A 452 11.39 4.07 -4.05
N TYR A 453 12.16 3.55 -5.00
CA TYR A 453 12.07 2.17 -5.41
C TYR A 453 12.78 1.24 -4.44
N ASP A 454 13.88 1.65 -3.81
CA ASP A 454 14.52 0.89 -2.74
C ASP A 454 13.59 0.74 -1.54
N LEU A 455 12.90 1.82 -1.16
CA LEU A 455 11.92 1.79 -0.07
C LEU A 455 10.74 0.85 -0.36
N LEU A 456 10.40 0.68 -1.63
CA LEU A 456 9.28 -0.15 -2.08
C LEU A 456 9.67 -1.59 -2.36
N SER A 457 10.83 -1.84 -2.98
CA SER A 457 11.32 -3.17 -3.35
C SER A 457 12.19 -3.83 -2.28
N GLY A 458 12.67 -3.05 -1.31
CA GLY A 458 13.52 -3.51 -0.23
C GLY A 458 14.99 -3.63 -0.64
N PRO A 459 15.82 -4.28 0.19
CA PRO A 459 17.27 -4.33 0.02
C PRO A 459 17.73 -5.15 -1.19
N ALA A 460 16.85 -5.96 -1.78
CA ALA A 460 17.13 -6.62 -3.06
C ALA A 460 17.19 -5.61 -4.23
N GLY A 461 16.61 -4.43 -4.04
CA GLY A 461 16.51 -3.38 -5.06
C GLY A 461 15.55 -3.75 -6.19
N LEU A 462 15.52 -2.89 -7.22
CA LEU A 462 14.75 -3.18 -8.42
C LEU A 462 15.30 -4.43 -9.13
N PRO A 463 14.43 -5.40 -9.48
CA PRO A 463 14.79 -6.51 -10.36
C PRO A 463 15.51 -6.00 -11.62
N ALA A 464 16.55 -6.70 -12.09
CA ALA A 464 17.38 -6.24 -13.21
C ALA A 464 16.58 -5.87 -14.47
N ARG A 465 15.54 -6.62 -14.79
CA ARG A 465 14.57 -6.35 -15.88
C ARG A 465 13.79 -5.02 -15.76
N LEU A 466 13.79 -4.39 -14.59
CA LEU A 466 13.20 -3.08 -14.31
C LEU A 466 14.24 -1.96 -14.20
N ALA A 467 15.53 -2.30 -14.17
CA ALA A 467 16.59 -1.31 -14.13
C ALA A 467 16.53 -0.45 -15.41
N PRO A 468 16.78 0.87 -15.32
CA PRO A 468 17.00 1.70 -16.50
C PRO A 468 18.10 1.09 -17.37
N ALA A 469 17.99 1.22 -18.70
CA ALA A 469 19.04 0.77 -19.61
C ALA A 469 20.39 1.45 -19.29
N ASP A 470 20.35 2.69 -18.79
CA ASP A 470 21.52 3.45 -18.36
C ASP A 470 22.14 2.99 -17.02
N GLU A 471 21.48 2.09 -16.29
CA GLU A 471 21.98 1.57 -15.02
C GLU A 471 22.88 0.34 -15.20
N GLU A 472 22.77 -0.38 -16.32
CA GLU A 472 23.74 -1.41 -16.73
C GLU A 472 25.11 -0.77 -17.00
N ALA A 473 25.14 0.43 -17.58
CA ALA A 473 26.36 1.22 -17.79
C ALA A 473 26.93 1.87 -16.51
N ARG A 474 26.19 1.89 -15.39
CA ARG A 474 26.67 2.32 -14.07
C ARG A 474 26.93 1.15 -13.10
N ARG A 475 26.60 -0.08 -13.53
CA ARG A 475 26.88 -1.34 -12.82
C ARG A 475 28.12 -2.03 -13.37
N ALA A 476 28.51 -1.74 -14.62
CA ALA A 476 29.85 -1.94 -15.16
C ALA A 476 30.76 -0.79 -14.71
#